data_AF-A0A229VXF3-F1
#
_entry.id   AF-A0A229VXF3-F1
#
_cell.length_a   1.000
_cell.length_b   1.000
_cell.length_c   1.000
_cell.angle_alpha   90.00
_cell.angle_beta   90.00
_cell.angle_gamma   90.00
#
_symmetry.space_group_name_H-M   'P 1'
#
loop_
_entity.id
_entity.type
_entity.pdbx_description
1 polymer ?
#
loop_
_entity_poly.entity_id
_entity_poly.type
_entity_poly.pdbx_seq_one_letter_code
_entity_poly.pdbx_strand_id
1 'polypeptide(L)'
;MSVTEAVNFVAADREEAAARFAEVVRYNIRRYMRLTGKLQKDLAKAMGVTRPAVTQMLNGTTKIKLEQLYLAARELGVTVNDLIDDTYYRQDEDFVARMQENEKTVAGNSKPRFFVGLLSETEFVAGHGFEPWTSGL
;
A
#
# COMPACT_ATOMS: atom_id res chain seq x y z
N MET A 1 -23.97 -9.17 27.88
CA MET A 1 -23.58 -9.12 26.46
C MET A 1 -24.78 -9.58 25.65
N SER A 2 -25.38 -8.69 24.88
CA SER A 2 -26.52 -8.96 24.00
C SER A 2 -26.08 -9.77 22.77
N VAL A 3 -26.97 -10.57 22.19
CA VAL A 3 -26.74 -11.25 20.91
C VAL A 3 -26.30 -10.25 19.83
N THR A 4 -26.84 -9.03 19.86
CA THR A 4 -26.45 -7.94 18.94
C THR A 4 -24.99 -7.50 19.12
N GLU A 5 -24.50 -7.44 20.36
CA GLU A 5 -23.12 -7.05 20.65
C GLU A 5 -22.13 -8.12 20.19
N ALA A 6 -22.47 -9.40 20.37
CA ALA A 6 -21.64 -10.52 19.91
C ALA A 6 -21.55 -10.60 18.38
N VAL A 7 -22.65 -10.34 17.66
CA VAL A 7 -22.66 -10.35 16.18
C VAL A 7 -21.80 -9.22 15.61
N ASN A 8 -21.86 -8.02 16.21
CA ASN A 8 -21.06 -6.88 15.77
C ASN A 8 -19.55 -7.13 15.94
N PHE A 9 -19.13 -7.75 17.05
CA PHE A 9 -17.73 -8.09 17.29
C PHE A 9 -17.19 -9.07 16.24
N VAL A 10 -17.94 -10.13 15.91
CA VAL A 10 -17.54 -11.11 14.89
C VAL A 10 -17.51 -10.49 13.49
N ALA A 11 -18.42 -9.56 13.18
CA ALA A 11 -18.39 -8.86 11.91
C ALA A 11 -17.15 -7.95 11.77
N ALA A 12 -16.79 -7.24 12.84
CA ALA A 12 -15.59 -6.40 12.87
C ALA A 12 -14.30 -7.22 12.69
N ASP A 13 -14.19 -8.37 13.37
CA ASP A 13 -13.05 -9.29 13.24
C ASP A 13 -12.89 -9.80 11.79
N ARG A 14 -14.00 -10.13 11.12
CA ARG A 14 -13.98 -10.54 9.70
C ARG A 14 -13.57 -9.41 8.77
N GLU A 15 -14.01 -8.18 9.04
CA GLU A 15 -13.65 -7.02 8.23
C GLU A 15 -12.17 -6.66 8.41
N GLU A 16 -11.65 -6.76 9.63
CA GLU A 16 -10.22 -6.58 9.93
C GLU A 16 -9.35 -7.64 9.24
N ALA A 17 -9.76 -8.91 9.30
CA ALA A 17 -9.07 -10.00 8.60
C ALA A 17 -9.05 -9.78 7.08
N ALA A 18 -10.16 -9.32 6.49
CA ALA A 18 -10.24 -8.99 5.06
C ALA A 18 -9.37 -7.78 4.69
N ALA A 19 -9.32 -6.77 5.56
CA ALA A 19 -8.45 -5.61 5.38
C ALA A 19 -6.97 -6.00 5.43
N ARG A 20 -6.58 -6.84 6.40
CA ARG A 20 -5.21 -7.37 6.51
C ARG A 20 -4.83 -8.18 5.28
N PHE A 21 -5.71 -9.04 4.79
CA PHE A 21 -5.50 -9.79 3.54
C PHE A 21 -5.22 -8.84 2.36
N ALA A 22 -6.04 -7.79 2.20
CA ALA A 22 -5.85 -6.83 1.12
C ALA A 22 -4.51 -6.08 1.26
N GLU A 23 -4.08 -5.76 2.48
CA GLU A 23 -2.81 -5.07 2.71
C GLU A 23 -1.59 -5.96 2.42
N VAL A 24 -1.64 -7.24 2.79
CA VAL A 24 -0.61 -8.24 2.42
C VAL A 24 -0.42 -8.27 0.91
N VAL A 25 -1.53 -8.33 0.16
CA VAL A 25 -1.51 -8.30 -1.30
C VAL A 25 -0.88 -7.02 -1.83
N ARG A 26 -1.29 -5.84 -1.33
CA ARG A 26 -0.74 -4.54 -1.78
C ARG A 26 0.75 -4.42 -1.46
N TYR A 27 1.17 -4.90 -0.29
CA TYR A 27 2.57 -4.95 0.10
C TYR A 27 3.39 -5.83 -0.86
N ASN A 28 2.92 -7.05 -1.14
CA ASN A 28 3.63 -7.97 -2.02
C ASN A 28 3.70 -7.46 -3.46
N ILE A 29 2.63 -6.84 -3.98
CA ILE A 29 2.69 -6.19 -5.30
C ILE A 29 3.79 -5.12 -5.32
N ARG A 30 3.84 -4.23 -4.32
CA ARG A 30 4.90 -3.20 -4.21
C ARG A 30 6.30 -3.82 -4.11
N ARG A 31 6.45 -4.91 -3.36
CA ARG A 31 7.71 -5.63 -3.20
C ARG A 31 8.19 -6.23 -4.51
N TYR A 32 7.34 -6.98 -5.21
CA TYR A 32 7.71 -7.60 -6.48
C TYR A 32 7.90 -6.58 -7.61
N MET A 33 7.21 -5.44 -7.59
CA MET A 33 7.51 -4.32 -8.50
C MET A 33 8.96 -3.85 -8.35
N ARG A 34 9.45 -3.69 -7.11
CA ARG A 34 10.84 -3.28 -6.83
C ARG A 34 11.84 -4.35 -7.30
N LEU A 35 11.54 -5.63 -7.05
CA LEU A 35 12.42 -6.75 -7.43
C LEU A 35 12.52 -6.94 -8.96
N THR A 36 11.44 -6.67 -9.68
CA THR A 36 11.35 -6.85 -11.14
C THR A 36 11.67 -5.58 -11.93
N GLY A 37 11.79 -4.44 -11.26
CA GLY A 37 11.93 -3.12 -11.91
C GLY A 37 10.67 -2.62 -12.61
N LYS A 38 9.52 -3.27 -12.37
CA LYS A 38 8.22 -2.89 -12.96
C LYS A 38 7.65 -1.64 -12.31
N LEU A 39 7.02 -0.80 -13.11
CA LEU A 39 6.43 0.46 -12.68
C LEU A 39 4.89 0.38 -12.68
N GLN A 40 4.23 1.31 -11.97
CA GLN A 40 2.75 1.34 -11.92
C GLN A 40 2.11 1.48 -13.31
N LYS A 41 2.82 2.10 -14.27
CA LYS A 41 2.37 2.20 -15.67
C LYS A 41 2.32 0.85 -16.39
N ASP A 42 3.17 -0.10 -16.01
CA ASP A 42 3.23 -1.42 -16.62
C ASP A 42 2.04 -2.26 -16.13
N LEU A 43 1.77 -2.21 -14.82
CA LEU A 43 0.56 -2.79 -14.24
C LEU A 43 -0.71 -2.17 -14.82
N ALA A 44 -0.74 -0.84 -14.99
CA ALA A 44 -1.89 -0.14 -15.57
C ALA A 44 -2.18 -0.64 -16.99
N LYS A 45 -1.13 -0.79 -17.82
CA LYS A 45 -1.23 -1.36 -19.16
C LYS A 45 -1.72 -2.81 -19.14
N ALA A 46 -1.19 -3.64 -18.24
CA ALA A 46 -1.57 -5.04 -18.12
C ALA A 46 -3.02 -5.23 -17.67
N MET A 47 -3.54 -4.32 -16.85
CA MET A 47 -4.89 -4.33 -16.30
C MET A 47 -5.92 -3.57 -17.15
N GLY A 48 -5.49 -2.83 -18.17
CA GLY A 48 -6.38 -1.97 -18.95
C GLY A 48 -7.00 -0.82 -18.13
N VAL A 49 -6.29 -0.33 -17.12
CA VAL A 49 -6.74 0.78 -16.25
C VAL A 49 -5.76 1.95 -16.31
N THR A 50 -6.13 3.08 -15.71
CA THR A 50 -5.26 4.26 -15.63
C THR A 50 -4.20 4.08 -14.53
N ARG A 51 -3.04 4.75 -14.67
CA ARG A 51 -2.00 4.75 -13.63
C ARG A 51 -2.54 5.24 -12.26
N PRO A 52 -3.35 6.31 -12.17
CA PRO A 52 -3.96 6.72 -10.89
C PRO A 52 -4.85 5.63 -10.27
N ALA A 53 -5.57 4.83 -11.07
CA ALA A 53 -6.34 3.71 -10.55
C ALA A 53 -5.44 2.64 -9.89
N VAL A 54 -4.25 2.39 -10.46
CA VAL A 54 -3.23 1.54 -9.83
C VAL A 54 -2.69 2.17 -8.55
N THR A 55 -2.47 3.48 -8.51
CA THR A 55 -2.04 4.17 -7.28
C THR A 55 -3.08 4.05 -6.15
N GLN A 56 -4.34 4.35 -6.44
CA GLN A 56 -5.45 4.20 -5.49
C GLN A 56 -5.61 2.74 -5.03
N MET A 57 -5.40 1.80 -5.93
CA MET A 57 -5.33 0.39 -5.58
C MET A 57 -4.14 0.14 -4.66
N LEU A 58 -2.91 0.52 -4.96
CA LEU A 58 -1.79 0.20 -4.07
C LEU A 58 -1.86 0.89 -2.70
N ASN A 59 -2.53 2.04 -2.62
CA ASN A 59 -2.69 2.82 -1.39
C ASN A 59 -3.87 2.37 -0.50
N GLY A 60 -4.66 1.39 -0.93
CA GLY A 60 -5.81 0.92 -0.13
C GLY A 60 -7.12 1.66 -0.36
N THR A 61 -7.13 2.72 -1.18
CA THR A 61 -8.31 3.53 -1.47
C THR A 61 -9.40 2.73 -2.20
N THR A 62 -9.01 1.78 -3.05
CA THR A 62 -9.95 0.92 -3.79
C THR A 62 -9.79 -0.55 -3.43
N LYS A 63 -10.90 -1.30 -3.43
CA LYS A 63 -10.89 -2.76 -3.23
C LYS A 63 -10.22 -3.43 -4.43
N ILE A 64 -9.32 -4.38 -4.16
CA ILE A 64 -8.68 -5.18 -5.21
C ILE A 64 -9.66 -6.20 -5.76
N LYS A 65 -9.83 -6.21 -7.08
CA LYS A 65 -10.58 -7.27 -7.76
C LYS A 65 -9.67 -8.48 -7.99
N LEU A 66 -10.26 -9.68 -7.96
CA LEU A 66 -9.53 -10.93 -8.22
C LEU A 66 -8.82 -10.92 -9.59
N GLU A 67 -9.46 -10.32 -10.61
CA GLU A 67 -8.86 -10.14 -11.93
C GLU A 67 -7.60 -9.28 -11.88
N GLN A 68 -7.62 -8.17 -11.13
CA GLN A 68 -6.45 -7.30 -10.96
C GLN A 68 -5.32 -8.02 -10.22
N LEU A 69 -5.65 -8.84 -9.22
CA LEU A 69 -4.68 -9.67 -8.52
C LEU A 69 -3.98 -10.64 -9.49
N TYR A 70 -4.75 -11.34 -10.32
CA TYR A 70 -4.21 -12.26 -11.31
C TYR A 70 -3.34 -11.56 -12.36
N LEU A 71 -3.81 -10.43 -12.89
CA LEU A 71 -3.05 -9.65 -13.90
C LEU A 71 -1.77 -9.06 -13.31
N ALA A 72 -1.79 -8.63 -12.05
CA ALA A 72 -0.58 -8.19 -11.35
C ALA A 72 0.44 -9.32 -11.22
N ALA A 73 0.02 -10.51 -10.78
CA ALA A 73 0.89 -11.67 -10.66
C ALA A 73 1.56 -12.01 -12.00
N ARG A 74 0.76 -12.06 -13.07
CA ARG A 74 1.25 -12.32 -14.43
C ARG A 74 2.25 -11.27 -14.91
N GLU A 75 1.96 -9.99 -14.70
CA GLU A 75 2.86 -8.89 -15.13
C GLU A 75 4.18 -8.86 -14.34
N LEU A 76 4.13 -9.29 -13.08
CA LEU A 76 5.29 -9.38 -12.18
C LEU A 76 6.05 -10.71 -12.31
N GLY A 77 5.55 -11.67 -13.10
CA GLY A 77 6.20 -12.98 -13.28
C GLY A 77 6.17 -13.86 -12.02
N VAL A 78 5.16 -13.68 -11.16
CA VAL A 78 4.96 -14.47 -9.93
C VAL A 78 3.60 -15.16 -9.94
N THR A 79 3.37 -16.07 -9.01
CA THR A 79 2.06 -16.72 -8.84
C THR A 79 1.15 -15.87 -7.96
N VAL A 80 -0.17 -16.13 -8.04
CA VAL A 80 -1.13 -15.51 -7.11
C VAL A 80 -0.82 -15.91 -5.66
N ASN A 81 -0.32 -17.12 -5.43
CA ASN A 81 0.07 -17.60 -4.11
C ASN A 81 1.17 -16.70 -3.49
N ASP A 82 2.15 -16.28 -4.30
CA ASP A 82 3.22 -15.38 -3.86
C ASP A 82 2.71 -13.99 -3.46
N LEU A 83 1.58 -13.54 -4.02
CA LEU A 83 0.99 -12.25 -3.68
C LEU A 83 0.13 -12.30 -2.41
N ILE A 84 -0.46 -13.44 -2.08
CA ILE A 84 -1.30 -13.61 -0.89
C ILE A 84 -0.50 -14.09 0.34
N ASP A 85 0.74 -14.50 0.14
CA ASP A 85 1.62 -14.99 1.21
C ASP A 85 1.99 -13.86 2.19
N ASP A 86 1.65 -14.05 3.47
CA ASP A 86 1.86 -13.06 4.52
C ASP A 86 3.21 -13.17 5.24
N THR A 87 4.07 -14.11 4.83
CA THR A 87 5.41 -14.32 5.40
C THR A 87 6.25 -13.05 5.39
N TYR A 88 6.38 -12.39 4.25
CA TYR A 88 7.18 -11.17 4.12
C TYR A 88 6.57 -9.97 4.83
N TYR A 89 5.24 -9.92 4.91
CA TYR A 89 4.53 -8.84 5.60
C TYR A 89 4.81 -8.90 7.11
N ARG A 90 4.69 -10.10 7.72
CA ARG A 90 5.02 -10.31 9.14
C ARG A 90 6.47 -10.02 9.47
N GLN A 91 7.41 -10.44 8.60
CA GLN A 91 8.84 -10.19 8.82
C GLN A 91 9.16 -8.68 8.84
N ASP A 92 8.54 -7.90 7.97
CA ASP A 92 8.71 -6.44 7.94
C ASP A 92 8.06 -5.79 9.19
N GLU A 93 6.88 -6.24 9.63
CA GLU A 93 6.25 -5.80 10.89
C GLU A 93 7.16 -6.06 12.10
N ASP A 94 7.67 -7.29 12.23
CA ASP A 94 8.56 -7.70 13.33
C ASP A 94 9.86 -6.87 13.34
N PHE A 95 10.41 -6.60 12.15
CA PHE A 95 11.61 -5.78 12.00
C PHE A 95 11.35 -4.32 12.42
N VAL A 96 10.25 -3.73 11.97
CA VAL A 96 9.85 -2.36 12.33
C VAL A 96 9.57 -2.24 13.84
N ALA A 97 8.88 -3.23 14.43
CA ALA A 97 8.60 -3.24 15.87
C ALA A 97 9.89 -3.25 16.70
N ARG A 98 10.87 -4.08 16.33
CA ARG A 98 12.19 -4.13 16.98
C ARG A 98 12.97 -2.83 16.81
N MET A 99 12.84 -2.15 15.66
CA MET A 99 13.50 -0.85 15.45
C MET A 99 12.89 0.27 16.32
N GLN A 100 11.57 0.32 16.46
CA GLN A 100 10.89 1.30 17.30
C GLN A 100 11.16 1.09 18.80
N GLU A 101 11.32 -0.16 19.22
CA GLU A 101 11.74 -0.52 20.58
C GLU A 101 13.16 -0.01 20.86
N ASN A 102 14.09 -0.20 19.91
CA ASN A 102 15.46 0.30 20.04
C ASN A 102 15.54 1.84 19.98
N GLU A 103 14.73 2.51 19.15
CA GLU A 103 14.72 3.98 19.04
C GLU A 103 14.24 4.67 20.32
N LYS A 104 13.28 4.08 21.06
CA LYS A 104 12.87 4.56 22.39
C LYS A 104 14.01 4.50 23.42
N THR A 105 15.05 3.70 23.18
CA THR A 105 16.23 3.59 24.07
C THR A 105 17.43 4.40 23.59
N VAL A 106 17.40 4.96 22.37
CA VAL A 106 18.52 5.72 21.78
C VAL A 106 18.04 7.10 21.35
N ALA A 107 18.06 8.05 22.30
CA ALA A 107 17.94 9.47 22.01
C ALA A 107 19.07 9.91 21.06
N GLY A 108 18.76 10.16 19.78
CA GLY A 108 19.81 10.56 18.83
C GLY A 108 19.41 10.62 17.36
N ASN A 109 18.62 11.63 17.00
CA ASN A 109 18.59 12.33 15.71
C ASN A 109 19.30 11.68 14.50
N SER A 110 18.72 10.63 13.91
CA SER A 110 18.95 10.29 12.49
C SER A 110 17.78 9.49 11.95
N LYS A 111 16.81 10.19 11.33
CA LYS A 111 15.76 9.56 10.54
C LYS A 111 16.41 8.79 9.38
N PRO A 112 16.34 7.45 9.36
CA PRO A 112 16.86 6.71 8.22
C PRO A 112 15.98 6.98 7.00
N ARG A 113 16.62 7.19 5.84
CA ARG A 113 15.99 7.55 4.56
C ARG A 113 15.03 6.48 3.98
N PHE A 114 14.80 5.37 4.68
CA PHE A 114 13.88 4.31 4.26
C PHE A 114 12.40 4.74 4.23
N PHE A 115 12.03 5.81 4.94
CA PHE A 115 10.63 6.26 5.12
C PHE A 115 10.31 7.64 4.53
N VAL A 116 10.99 8.11 3.48
CA VAL A 116 10.61 9.37 2.80
C VAL A 116 9.32 9.24 1.97
N GLY A 117 8.81 8.02 1.74
CA GLY A 117 7.68 7.79 0.82
C GLY A 117 6.37 7.28 1.44
N LEU A 118 6.27 7.08 2.76
CA LEU A 118 5.08 6.49 3.39
C LEU A 118 4.20 7.51 4.14
N LEU A 119 4.70 8.72 4.43
CA LEU A 119 3.98 9.74 5.19
C LEU A 119 4.24 11.17 4.69
N SER A 120 4.13 11.43 3.39
CA SER A 120 4.01 12.80 2.89
C SER A 120 3.25 12.90 1.57
N GLU A 121 1.92 12.90 1.68
CA GLU A 121 1.06 13.64 0.76
C GLU A 121 0.30 14.71 1.58
N THR A 122 1.08 15.58 2.21
CA THR A 122 0.70 16.99 2.37
C THR A 122 1.80 17.80 1.72
N GLU A 123 1.70 17.91 0.39
CA GLU A 123 2.43 18.90 -0.38
C GLU A 123 2.06 20.30 0.14
N PHE A 124 2.83 20.82 1.09
CA PHE A 124 3.01 22.25 1.23
C PHE A 124 4.23 22.61 0.38
N VAL A 125 4.04 22.71 -0.94
CA VAL A 125 5.04 23.35 -1.81
C VAL A 125 4.93 24.85 -1.57
N ALA A 126 5.70 25.32 -0.60
CA ALA A 126 6.02 26.74 -0.46
C ALA A 126 6.86 27.14 -1.68
N GLY A 127 6.23 27.89 -2.59
CA GLY A 127 6.87 28.54 -3.72
C GLY A 127 6.72 27.77 -5.02
N HIS A 128 5.71 28.14 -5.82
CA HIS A 128 5.84 28.67 -7.18
C HIS A 128 4.44 28.90 -7.76
N GLY A 129 4.17 30.17 -8.09
CA GLY A 129 3.04 30.75 -8.82
C GLY A 129 1.90 29.84 -9.31
N PHE A 130 0.81 29.81 -8.54
CA PHE A 130 -0.52 29.60 -9.09
C PHE A 130 -1.05 30.98 -9.55
N GLU A 131 -0.84 31.33 -10.82
CA GLU A 131 -1.54 32.44 -11.45
C GLU A 131 -2.66 31.88 -12.34
N PRO A 132 -3.94 32.08 -12.00
CA PRO A 132 -5.03 31.74 -12.90
C PRO A 132 -5.21 32.89 -13.90
N TRP A 133 -4.47 32.89 -15.01
CA TRP A 133 -4.92 33.66 -16.17
C TRP A 133 -5.87 32.79 -16.98
N THR A 134 -7.12 33.19 -16.90
CA THR A 134 -8.12 32.98 -17.94
C THR A 134 -7.49 33.09 -19.32
N SER A 135 -7.70 32.06 -20.12
CA SER A 135 -7.39 32.02 -21.55
C SER A 135 -7.93 33.25 -22.27
N GLY A 136 -7.14 33.79 -23.19
CA GLY A 136 -7.62 34.82 -24.10
C GLY A 136 -8.83 34.37 -24.89
N LEU A 137 -9.86 35.22 -24.88
CA LEU A 137 -10.70 35.64 -26.01
C LEU A 137 -11.54 36.85 -25.56
#